data_AF-W4UW34-F1
#
_entry.id   AF-W4UW34-F1
#
_cell.length_a   1.000
_cell.length_b   1.000
_cell.length_c   1.000
_cell.angle_alpha   90.00
_cell.angle_beta   90.00
_cell.angle_gamma   90.00
#
_symmetry.space_group_name_H-M   'P 1'
#
loop_
_entity.id
_entity.type
_entity.pdbx_description
1 polymer ?
#
loop_
_entity_poly.entity_id
_entity_poly.type
_entity_poly.pdbx_seq_one_letter_code
_entity_poly.pdbx_strand_id
1 'polypeptide(L)'
;MADVCLWSEDYEGCVKYADYLINATAARRPAFMSVPEQWFSIFNPGNSNESIFELNWDKTLGQTSKSPSNYFKVSVVADYQFSPTMLTRLIEEKNEVEMQIKNPIRSAYGAYALYGLESSEGRQGVIWKYNGTEVADITAVRTTSDANLIIYRMTDVLLMKAEALIWQGSGHWRMH
;
A
#
# COMPACT_ATOMS: atom_id res chain seq x y z
N MET A 1 4.40 18.04 -4.44
CA MET A 1 3.57 19.25 -4.62
C MET A 1 2.10 18.96 -4.51
N ALA A 2 1.53 17.95 -5.19
CA ALA A 2 0.12 17.60 -5.03
C ALA A 2 -0.26 17.36 -3.56
N ASP A 3 0.59 16.63 -2.84
CA ASP A 3 0.51 16.41 -1.39
C ASP A 3 0.52 17.72 -0.59
N VAL A 4 1.52 18.58 -0.79
CA VAL A 4 1.65 19.86 -0.08
C VAL A 4 0.43 20.75 -0.32
N CYS A 5 -0.06 20.79 -1.57
CA CYS A 5 -1.28 21.52 -1.93
C CYS A 5 -2.50 20.96 -1.19
N LEU A 6 -2.69 19.64 -1.18
CA LEU A 6 -3.80 19.01 -0.46
C LEU A 6 -3.77 19.35 1.04
N TRP A 7 -2.60 19.24 1.67
CA TRP A 7 -2.40 19.58 3.09
C TRP A 7 -2.62 21.07 3.40
N SER A 8 -2.42 21.94 2.42
CA SER A 8 -2.61 23.39 2.56
C SER A 8 -3.99 23.85 2.09
N GLU A 9 -4.92 22.91 1.86
CA GLU A 9 -6.27 23.15 1.32
C GLU A 9 -6.31 23.82 -0.07
N ASP A 10 -5.18 23.82 -0.79
CA ASP A 10 -5.09 24.23 -2.19
C ASP A 10 -5.53 23.08 -3.10
N TYR A 11 -6.84 22.83 -3.11
CA TYR A 11 -7.41 21.69 -3.85
C TYR A 11 -7.23 21.83 -5.38
N GLU A 12 -7.27 23.07 -5.91
CA GLU A 12 -7.01 23.32 -7.33
C GLU A 12 -5.56 23.00 -7.70
N GLY A 13 -4.60 23.45 -6.88
CA GLY A 13 -3.19 23.09 -7.04
C GLY A 13 -2.96 21.58 -6.92
N CYS A 14 -3.62 20.91 -5.98
CA CYS A 14 -3.54 19.45 -5.83
C CYS A 14 -3.98 18.75 -7.12
N VAL A 15 -5.16 19.09 -7.66
CA VAL A 15 -5.68 18.52 -8.91
C VAL A 15 -4.72 18.78 -10.06
N LYS A 16 -4.23 20.02 -10.21
CA LYS A 16 -3.28 20.42 -11.25
C LYS A 16 -2.00 19.58 -11.22
N TYR A 17 -1.36 19.45 -10.06
CA TYR A 17 -0.11 18.69 -9.94
C TYR A 17 -0.31 17.18 -10.07
N ALA A 18 -1.45 16.65 -9.60
CA ALA A 18 -1.80 15.26 -9.86
C ALA A 18 -2.00 15.00 -11.36
N ASP A 19 -2.63 15.93 -12.08
CA ASP A 19 -2.86 15.81 -13.52
C ASP A 19 -1.59 15.83 -14.36
N TYR A 20 -0.52 16.49 -13.90
CA TYR A 20 0.77 16.41 -14.57
C TYR A 20 1.35 14.99 -14.57
N LEU A 21 1.14 14.21 -13.50
CA LEU A 21 1.60 12.82 -13.43
C LEU A 21 0.66 11.88 -14.16
N ILE A 22 -0.66 12.03 -13.97
CA ILE A 22 -1.67 11.18 -14.59
C ILE A 22 -1.61 11.27 -16.13
N ASN A 23 -1.47 12.50 -16.65
CA ASN A 23 -1.46 12.77 -18.09
C ASN A 23 -0.03 12.81 -18.69
N ALA A 24 0.99 12.41 -17.93
CA ALA A 24 2.35 12.35 -18.44
C ALA A 24 2.41 11.42 -19.67
N THR A 25 3.22 11.79 -20.67
CA THR A 25 3.41 11.02 -21.91
C THR A 25 4.84 10.52 -22.10
N ALA A 26 5.74 10.86 -21.17
CA ALA A 26 7.13 10.41 -21.22
C ALA A 26 7.23 8.88 -21.19
N ALA A 27 8.19 8.33 -21.91
CA ALA A 27 8.36 6.87 -22.06
C ALA A 27 8.60 6.14 -20.73
N ARG A 28 9.19 6.82 -19.73
CA ARG A 28 9.50 6.27 -18.39
C ARG A 28 8.68 6.94 -17.28
N ARG A 29 7.42 7.27 -17.57
CA ARG A 29 6.51 7.80 -16.56
C ARG A 29 6.05 6.70 -15.60
N PRO A 30 5.76 7.04 -14.32
CA PRO A 30 5.07 6.13 -13.44
C PRO A 30 3.64 5.86 -13.96
N ALA A 31 3.12 4.67 -13.72
CA ALA A 31 1.82 4.21 -14.19
C ALA A 31 1.10 3.40 -13.10
N PHE A 32 -0.21 3.61 -12.96
CA PHE A 32 -1.04 2.85 -12.03
C PHE A 32 -1.08 1.37 -12.39
N MET A 33 -0.93 0.49 -11.40
CA MET A 33 -1.13 -0.96 -11.57
C MET A 33 -2.62 -1.27 -11.73
N SER A 34 -3.07 -1.37 -12.98
CA SER A 34 -4.48 -1.61 -13.29
C SER A 34 -4.91 -3.07 -13.17
N VAL A 35 -3.96 -4.01 -13.18
CA VAL A 35 -4.22 -5.45 -13.03
C VAL A 35 -4.11 -5.82 -11.55
N PRO A 36 -5.23 -6.12 -10.85
CA PRO A 36 -5.20 -6.40 -9.42
C PRO A 36 -4.22 -7.51 -9.05
N GLU A 37 -4.20 -8.60 -9.82
CA GLU A 37 -3.37 -9.80 -9.58
C GLU A 37 -1.86 -9.48 -9.56
N GLN A 38 -1.46 -8.35 -10.14
CA GLN A 38 -0.07 -7.88 -10.11
C GLN A 38 0.27 -7.08 -8.85
N TRP A 39 -0.61 -7.06 -7.84
CA TRP A 39 -0.43 -6.34 -6.58
C TRP A 39 0.96 -6.50 -5.97
N PHE A 40 1.48 -7.73 -5.88
CA PHE A 40 2.80 -7.94 -5.28
C PHE A 40 3.95 -7.40 -6.10
N SER A 41 3.80 -7.28 -7.43
CA SER A 41 4.84 -6.69 -8.27
C SER A 41 5.11 -5.22 -7.93
N ILE A 42 4.20 -4.57 -7.20
CA ILE A 42 4.40 -3.23 -6.65
C ILE A 42 5.52 -3.24 -5.59
N PHE A 43 5.53 -4.23 -4.70
CA PHE A 43 6.38 -4.27 -3.50
C PHE A 43 7.52 -5.32 -3.57
N ASN A 44 7.42 -6.28 -4.48
CA ASN A 44 8.38 -7.36 -4.69
C ASN A 44 8.47 -7.70 -6.19
N PRO A 45 9.64 -7.51 -6.85
CA PRO A 45 10.96 -7.20 -6.28
C PRO A 45 11.19 -5.71 -5.91
N GLY A 46 10.22 -4.83 -6.11
CA GLY A 46 10.38 -3.37 -5.97
C GLY A 46 10.66 -2.70 -7.32
N ASN A 47 10.90 -1.39 -7.31
CA ASN A 47 11.07 -0.54 -8.50
C ASN A 47 9.93 -0.71 -9.52
N SER A 48 8.70 -0.83 -9.02
CA SER A 48 7.54 -1.04 -9.86
C SER A 48 7.23 0.19 -10.71
N ASN A 49 6.49 0.00 -11.81
CA ASN A 49 6.00 1.13 -12.61
C ASN A 49 5.07 2.06 -11.80
N GLU A 50 4.47 1.58 -10.70
CA GLU A 50 3.62 2.43 -9.87
C GLU A 50 4.43 3.38 -8.98
N SER A 51 5.69 3.05 -8.72
CA SER A 51 6.57 3.82 -7.86
C SER A 51 7.04 5.11 -8.52
N ILE A 52 6.93 6.22 -7.80
CA ILE A 52 7.40 7.54 -8.23
C ILE A 52 8.73 7.86 -7.56
N PHE A 53 8.82 7.56 -6.26
CA PHE A 53 10.04 7.70 -5.48
C PHE A 53 10.15 6.53 -4.49
N GLU A 54 11.28 5.85 -4.51
CA GLU A 54 11.54 4.62 -3.78
C GLU A 54 12.94 4.65 -3.17
N LEU A 55 13.06 4.16 -1.93
CA LEU A 55 14.34 3.84 -1.31
C LEU A 55 14.61 2.35 -1.50
N ASN A 56 15.84 2.04 -1.91
CA ASN A 56 16.21 0.68 -2.31
C ASN A 56 17.12 0.01 -1.29
N TRP A 57 16.93 -1.29 -1.09
CA TRP A 57 17.81 -2.16 -0.30
C TRP A 57 18.34 -3.29 -1.18
N ASP A 58 19.65 -3.49 -1.13
CA ASP A 58 20.32 -4.55 -1.88
C ASP A 58 21.10 -5.49 -0.96
N LYS A 59 20.67 -6.75 -0.91
CA LYS A 59 21.35 -7.80 -0.14
C LYS A 59 22.79 -8.04 -0.58
N THR A 60 23.10 -7.84 -1.86
CA THR A 60 24.45 -8.04 -2.42
C THR A 60 25.42 -6.97 -1.91
N LEU A 61 24.89 -5.81 -1.53
CA LEU A 61 25.61 -4.71 -0.87
C LEU A 61 25.52 -4.78 0.66
N GLY A 62 24.96 -5.85 1.23
CA GLY A 62 24.79 -6.02 2.67
C GLY A 62 23.71 -5.13 3.29
N GLN A 63 22.84 -4.51 2.48
CA GLN A 63 21.77 -3.63 2.94
C GLN A 63 20.53 -4.44 3.33
N THR A 64 20.63 -5.23 4.40
CA THR A 64 19.50 -6.05 4.90
C THR A 64 18.95 -5.58 6.24
N SER A 65 19.74 -4.77 6.96
CA SER A 65 19.27 -4.09 8.17
C SER A 65 18.37 -2.91 7.81
N LYS A 66 17.32 -2.68 8.60
CA LYS A 66 16.45 -1.49 8.47
C LYS A 66 15.67 -1.38 7.16
N SER A 67 15.57 -2.44 6.37
CA SER A 67 14.57 -2.49 5.31
C SER A 67 13.17 -2.58 5.90
N PRO A 68 12.10 -2.19 5.18
CA PRO A 68 10.72 -2.42 5.61
C PRO A 68 10.43 -3.86 6.02
N SER A 69 10.97 -4.87 5.35
CA SER A 69 10.79 -6.28 5.75
C SER A 69 11.52 -6.64 7.05
N ASN A 70 12.55 -5.88 7.43
CA ASN A 70 13.18 -6.00 8.75
C ASN A 70 12.35 -5.31 9.85
N TYR A 71 11.79 -4.13 9.59
CA TYR A 71 10.94 -3.39 10.54
C TYR A 71 9.58 -4.06 10.77
N PHE A 72 8.90 -4.44 9.68
CA PHE A 72 7.57 -5.04 9.71
C PHE A 72 7.64 -6.56 9.85
N LYS A 73 8.46 -7.07 10.77
CA LYS A 73 8.76 -8.50 10.90
C LYS A 73 7.50 -9.36 11.08
N VAL A 74 7.47 -10.52 10.45
CA VAL A 74 6.44 -11.55 10.64
C VAL A 74 6.72 -12.28 11.96
N SER A 75 6.10 -11.82 13.04
CA SER A 75 6.37 -12.32 14.40
C SER A 75 5.19 -12.07 15.34
N VAL A 76 5.06 -12.89 16.39
CA VAL A 76 4.12 -12.66 17.51
C VAL A 76 4.61 -11.62 18.53
N VAL A 77 5.80 -11.07 18.32
CA VAL A 77 6.33 -9.94 19.12
C VAL A 77 6.83 -8.85 18.17
N ALA A 78 6.07 -8.61 17.10
CA ALA A 78 6.37 -7.56 16.13
C ALA A 78 6.28 -6.18 16.79
N ASP A 79 7.26 -5.30 16.53
CA ASP A 79 7.25 -3.93 17.06
C ASP A 79 6.11 -3.12 16.41
N TYR A 80 5.75 -3.49 15.18
CA TYR A 80 4.69 -2.88 14.39
C TYR A 80 3.73 -3.95 13.87
N GLN A 81 2.45 -3.75 14.16
CA GLN A 81 1.35 -4.61 13.77
C GLN A 81 0.08 -3.77 13.59
N PHE A 82 -0.90 -4.29 12.87
CA PHE A 82 -2.22 -3.66 12.86
C PHE A 82 -2.83 -3.69 14.25
N SER A 83 -3.43 -2.56 14.66
CA SER A 83 -4.27 -2.55 15.87
C SER A 83 -5.41 -3.57 15.74
N PRO A 84 -5.92 -4.14 16.84
CA PRO A 84 -7.03 -5.09 16.79
C PRO A 84 -8.23 -4.58 15.98
N THR A 85 -8.63 -3.31 16.17
CA THR A 85 -9.75 -2.71 15.43
C THR A 85 -9.49 -2.62 13.93
N MET A 86 -8.29 -2.22 13.52
CA MET A 86 -7.94 -2.18 12.10
C MET A 86 -7.90 -3.59 11.49
N LEU A 87 -7.37 -4.56 12.22
CA LEU A 87 -7.34 -5.95 11.77
C LEU A 87 -8.75 -6.51 11.58
N THR A 88 -9.67 -6.26 12.51
CA THR A 88 -11.09 -6.63 12.36
C THR A 88 -11.68 -6.05 11.08
N ARG A 89 -11.48 -4.75 10.81
CA ARG A 89 -11.99 -4.11 9.59
C ARG A 89 -11.41 -4.72 8.31
N LEU A 90 -10.12 -5.05 8.29
CA LEU A 90 -9.49 -5.71 7.15
C LEU A 90 -10.04 -7.12 6.91
N ILE A 91 -10.34 -7.87 7.98
CA ILE A 91 -10.97 -9.20 7.90
C ILE A 91 -12.41 -9.07 7.40
N GLU A 92 -13.17 -8.08 7.89
CA GLU A 92 -14.53 -7.80 7.42
C GLU A 92 -14.53 -7.45 5.93
N GLU A 93 -13.65 -6.55 5.49
CA GLU A 93 -13.47 -6.19 4.07
C GLU A 93 -13.17 -7.43 3.22
N LYS A 94 -12.27 -8.31 3.68
CA LYS A 94 -11.97 -9.59 3.01
C LYS A 94 -13.24 -10.39 2.77
N ASN A 95 -14.01 -10.58 3.84
CA ASN A 95 -15.22 -11.39 3.82
C ASN A 95 -16.28 -10.77 2.90
N GLU A 96 -16.44 -9.45 2.91
CA GLU A 96 -17.35 -8.73 2.01
C GLU A 96 -16.99 -8.91 0.53
N VAL A 97 -15.70 -8.82 0.19
CA VAL A 97 -15.22 -9.02 -1.18
C VAL A 97 -15.43 -10.47 -1.64
N GLU A 98 -15.15 -11.44 -0.77
CA GLU A 98 -15.38 -12.86 -1.05
C GLU A 98 -16.86 -13.21 -1.23
N MET A 99 -17.75 -12.61 -0.43
CA MET A 99 -19.21 -12.75 -0.61
C MET A 99 -19.68 -12.23 -1.97
N GLN A 100 -18.96 -11.29 -2.59
CA GLN A 100 -19.21 -10.83 -3.95
C GLN A 100 -18.56 -11.71 -5.03
N ILE A 101 -17.98 -12.85 -4.67
CA ILE A 101 -17.26 -13.77 -5.58
C ILE A 101 -16.10 -13.04 -6.28
N LYS A 102 -15.43 -12.14 -5.56
CA LYS A 102 -14.23 -11.44 -6.01
C LYS A 102 -13.02 -11.90 -5.22
N ASN A 103 -11.83 -11.78 -5.82
CA ASN A 103 -10.59 -12.11 -5.14
C ASN A 103 -10.10 -10.89 -4.32
N PRO A 104 -9.96 -11.00 -2.98
CA PRO A 104 -9.56 -9.87 -2.13
C PRO A 104 -8.04 -9.66 -2.15
N ILE A 105 -7.49 -9.38 -3.34
CA ILE A 105 -6.04 -9.32 -3.63
C ILE A 105 -5.25 -8.38 -2.71
N ARG A 106 -5.88 -7.30 -2.24
CA ARG A 106 -5.24 -6.30 -1.35
C ARG A 106 -5.48 -6.56 0.14
N SER A 107 -6.10 -7.68 0.50
CA SER A 107 -6.52 -8.00 1.86
C SER A 107 -5.58 -9.04 2.50
N ALA A 108 -6.09 -10.20 2.94
CA ALA A 108 -5.30 -11.29 3.48
C ALA A 108 -4.25 -11.77 2.48
N TYR A 109 -3.03 -11.94 2.97
CA TYR A 109 -1.81 -12.23 2.21
C TYR A 109 -1.49 -11.22 1.10
N GLY A 110 -2.21 -10.10 0.98
CA GLY A 110 -1.87 -8.97 0.11
C GLY A 110 -1.34 -7.77 0.90
N ALA A 111 -2.13 -7.27 1.85
CA ALA A 111 -1.74 -6.18 2.76
C ALA A 111 -1.40 -6.67 4.16
N TYR A 112 -2.12 -7.67 4.68
CA TYR A 112 -1.91 -8.23 6.02
C TYR A 112 -1.84 -9.76 5.98
N ALA A 113 -1.23 -10.36 6.99
CA ALA A 113 -1.32 -11.79 7.24
C ALA A 113 -1.62 -12.02 8.72
N LEU A 114 -2.29 -13.13 9.03
CA LEU A 114 -2.46 -13.56 10.41
C LEU A 114 -1.27 -14.43 10.81
N TYR A 115 -0.60 -14.08 11.90
CA TYR A 115 0.52 -14.85 12.42
C TYR A 115 0.36 -15.08 13.93
N GLY A 116 0.54 -16.32 14.38
CA GLY A 116 0.44 -16.70 15.79
C GLY A 116 -0.06 -18.11 16.03
N LEU A 117 -0.15 -18.50 17.30
CA LEU A 117 -0.56 -19.85 17.70
C LEU A 117 -2.05 -20.08 17.43
N GLU A 118 -2.38 -21.25 16.87
CA GLU A 118 -3.71 -21.67 16.40
C GLU A 118 -4.83 -21.62 17.45
N SER A 119 -4.51 -21.58 18.76
CA SER A 119 -5.45 -21.97 19.83
C SER A 119 -5.96 -20.86 20.75
N SER A 120 -5.82 -19.57 20.45
CA SER A 120 -6.50 -18.51 21.22
C SER A 120 -6.56 -17.20 20.45
N GLU A 121 -7.26 -16.23 21.02
CA GLU A 121 -7.44 -14.82 20.62
C GLU A 121 -6.13 -14.01 20.38
N GLY A 122 -5.01 -14.66 20.02
CA GLY A 122 -3.64 -14.13 19.93
C GLY A 122 -3.02 -14.13 18.53
N ARG A 123 -3.80 -14.32 17.45
CA ARG A 123 -3.29 -14.10 16.08
C ARG A 123 -3.12 -12.60 15.85
N GLN A 124 -1.92 -12.20 15.43
CA GLN A 124 -1.55 -10.82 15.15
C GLN A 124 -1.68 -10.51 13.67
N GLY A 125 -2.14 -9.30 13.36
CA GLY A 125 -2.20 -8.78 12.00
C GLY A 125 -0.85 -8.17 11.64
N VAL A 126 0.02 -8.93 10.98
CA VAL A 126 1.32 -8.42 10.53
C VAL A 126 1.16 -7.62 9.24
N ILE A 127 2.00 -6.61 9.02
CA ILE A 127 2.05 -5.85 7.77
C ILE A 127 2.75 -6.69 6.70
N TRP A 128 1.96 -7.29 5.82
CA TRP A 128 2.42 -8.33 4.91
C TRP A 128 2.98 -7.80 3.60
N LYS A 129 2.53 -6.63 3.10
CA LYS A 129 2.95 -6.10 1.79
C LYS A 129 4.47 -5.98 1.57
N TYR A 130 5.27 -5.83 2.63
CA TYR A 130 6.73 -5.78 2.56
C TYR A 130 7.41 -7.13 2.79
N ASN A 131 6.70 -8.10 3.36
CA ASN A 131 7.22 -9.44 3.68
C ASN A 131 6.71 -10.52 2.75
N GLY A 132 5.56 -10.37 2.11
CA GLY A 132 5.03 -11.33 1.17
C GLY A 132 5.73 -11.27 -0.19
N THR A 133 5.70 -12.38 -0.92
CA THR A 133 6.15 -12.46 -2.31
C THR A 133 5.00 -12.59 -3.31
N GLU A 134 3.84 -13.07 -2.86
CA GLU A 134 2.62 -13.31 -3.66
C GLU A 134 1.38 -13.40 -2.76
N VAL A 135 0.18 -13.33 -3.35
CA VAL A 135 -1.09 -13.55 -2.64
C VAL A 135 -1.37 -15.05 -2.59
N ALA A 136 -0.82 -15.72 -1.57
CA ALA A 136 -1.01 -17.15 -1.36
C ALA A 136 -1.27 -17.43 0.13
N ASP A 137 -0.26 -17.90 0.85
CA ASP A 137 -0.33 -18.19 2.28
C ASP A 137 0.92 -17.64 3.02
N ILE A 138 1.04 -17.95 4.31
CA ILE A 138 2.14 -17.47 5.16
C ILE A 138 3.53 -17.98 4.72
N THR A 139 3.60 -19.04 3.92
CA THR A 139 4.86 -19.59 3.41
C THR A 139 5.43 -18.79 2.25
N ALA A 140 4.62 -17.96 1.59
CA ALA A 140 5.03 -16.96 0.60
C ALA A 140 5.73 -15.75 1.25
N VAL A 141 6.56 -16.00 2.26
CA VAL A 141 7.34 -14.99 2.97
C VAL A 141 8.69 -14.79 2.27
N ARG A 142 9.11 -13.54 2.18
CA ARG A 142 10.40 -13.10 1.66
C ARG A 142 11.51 -13.68 2.53
N THR A 143 12.48 -14.31 1.88
CA THR A 143 13.61 -14.98 2.56
C THR A 143 14.78 -14.04 2.84
N THR A 144 14.81 -12.87 2.22
CA THR A 144 15.84 -11.84 2.44
C THR A 144 15.21 -10.55 2.92
N SER A 145 15.81 -9.84 3.88
CA SER A 145 15.28 -8.56 4.35
C SER A 145 15.71 -7.40 3.44
N ASP A 146 15.27 -7.38 2.19
CA ASP A 146 15.67 -6.38 1.16
C ASP A 146 14.47 -5.68 0.50
N ALA A 147 13.33 -5.60 1.20
CA ALA A 147 12.18 -4.88 0.65
C ALA A 147 12.53 -3.41 0.43
N ASN A 148 12.00 -2.81 -0.63
CA ASN A 148 12.13 -1.38 -0.86
C ASN A 148 11.02 -0.60 -0.14
N LEU A 149 11.28 0.68 0.14
CA LEU A 149 10.29 1.59 0.73
C LEU A 149 9.81 2.58 -0.32
N ILE A 150 8.55 2.43 -0.71
CA ILE A 150 7.89 3.35 -1.64
C ILE A 150 7.41 4.56 -0.85
N ILE A 151 7.89 5.75 -1.22
CA ILE A 151 7.53 7.03 -0.57
C ILE A 151 6.31 7.65 -1.26
N TYR A 152 6.25 7.58 -2.59
CA TYR A 152 5.09 7.97 -3.38
C TYR A 152 4.86 6.98 -4.50
N ARG A 153 3.59 6.63 -4.72
CA ARG A 153 3.14 5.82 -5.86
C ARG A 153 1.93 6.43 -6.55
N MET A 154 1.64 6.01 -7.78
CA MET A 154 0.54 6.55 -8.58
C MET A 154 -0.83 6.43 -7.90
N THR A 155 -1.08 5.40 -7.09
CA THR A 155 -2.33 5.34 -6.32
C THR A 155 -2.47 6.50 -5.33
N ASP A 156 -1.38 6.94 -4.69
CA ASP A 156 -1.46 8.07 -3.75
C ASP A 156 -1.83 9.35 -4.52
N VAL A 157 -1.28 9.54 -5.73
CA VAL A 157 -1.66 10.64 -6.63
C VAL A 157 -3.14 10.60 -7.01
N LEU A 158 -3.65 9.41 -7.35
CA LEU A 158 -5.06 9.24 -7.68
C LEU A 158 -5.96 9.53 -6.48
N LEU A 159 -5.58 9.08 -5.28
CA LEU A 159 -6.33 9.34 -4.04
C LEU A 159 -6.31 10.82 -3.66
N MET A 160 -5.15 11.49 -3.76
CA MET A 160 -5.03 12.94 -3.53
C MET A 160 -5.93 13.73 -4.48
N LYS A 161 -5.95 13.37 -5.77
CA LYS A 161 -6.85 14.00 -6.74
C LYS A 161 -8.32 13.74 -6.40
N ALA A 162 -8.67 12.51 -6.04
CA ALA A 162 -10.04 12.16 -5.67
C ALA A 162 -10.53 12.97 -4.47
N GLU A 163 -9.71 13.07 -3.41
CA GLU A 163 -10.03 13.87 -2.23
C GLU A 163 -10.18 15.36 -2.57
N ALA A 164 -9.24 15.94 -3.33
CA ALA A 164 -9.33 17.34 -3.74
C ALA A 164 -10.59 17.64 -4.56
N LEU A 165 -10.99 16.75 -5.48
CA LEU A 165 -12.22 16.89 -6.26
C LEU A 165 -13.47 16.84 -5.39
N ILE A 166 -13.49 15.99 -4.35
CA ILE A 166 -14.60 15.94 -3.38
C ILE A 166 -14.73 17.29 -2.66
N TRP A 167 -13.62 17.89 -2.23
CA TRP A 167 -13.64 19.20 -1.57
C TRP A 167 -14.06 20.35 -2.49
N GLN A 168 -13.64 20.35 -3.75
CA GLN A 168 -14.14 21.32 -4.74
C GLN A 168 -15.64 21.17 -4.99
N GLY A 169 -16.14 19.93 -4.99
CA GLY A 169 -17.57 19.63 -5.10
C GLY A 169 -18.37 20.01 -3.84
N SER A 170 -17.79 19.87 -2.64
CA SER A 170 -18.45 20.17 -1.36
C SER A 170 -18.69 21.67 -1.13
N GLY A 171 -17.88 22.54 -1.75
CA GLY A 171 -18.10 23.99 -1.76
C GLY A 171 -19.41 24.43 -2.43
N HIS A 172 -19.98 23.62 -3.34
CA HIS A 172 -21.28 23.93 -3.97
C HIS A 172 -22.49 23.64 -3.07
N TRP A 173 -22.32 22.89 -1.98
CA TRP A 173 -23.40 22.52 -1.06
C TRP A 173 -23.53 23.45 0.15
N ARG A 174 -22.58 24.37 0.33
CA ARG A 174 -22.67 25.43 1.35
C ARG A 174 -23.38 26.66 0.79
N MET A 175 -24.66 26.52 0.47
CA MET A 175 -25.57 27.65 0.39
C MET A 175 -26.32 27.78 1.72
N HIS A 176 -25.83 28.65 2.61
CA HIS A 176 -26.62 29.35 3.60
C HIS A 176 -26.09 30.77 3.72
#